data_AF-C4XEG1-F1
#
_entry.id   AF-C4XEG1-F1
#
_cell.length_a   1.000
_cell.length_b   1.000
_cell.length_c   1.000
_cell.angle_alpha   90.00
_cell.angle_beta   90.00
_cell.angle_gamma   90.00
#
_symmetry.space_group_name_H-M   'P 1'
#
loop_
_entity.id
_entity.type
_entity.pdbx_description
1 polymer ?
#
loop_
_entity_poly.entity_id
_entity_poly.type
_entity_poly.pdbx_seq_one_letter_code
_entity_poly.pdbx_strand_id
1 'polypeptide(L)'
;MQSNCKKEQILLIMKELIIYLSWKYEGNIWKIYEFLKTYKTVAQAKIDEVLNELKQKGIKYITAFDDNFPEILKNYRYSPYVLFYKGNIKILKLLETQNKNEVFIEWDFENKKILFTSLNSKGKSKIIYILDCGFNHLNKKINYKKELYITQFPFQTLPSKINQESSEKLLNCLFTA
;
A
#
# COMPACT_ATOMS: atom_id res chain seq x y z
N MET A 1 7.87 29.89 13.19
CA MET A 1 6.88 29.63 12.10
C MET A 1 7.54 29.30 10.76
N GLN A 2 8.49 30.08 10.23
CA GLN A 2 9.15 29.79 8.93
C GLN A 2 9.86 28.42 8.84
N SER A 3 10.44 27.94 9.95
CA SER A 3 11.11 26.62 10.02
C SER A 3 10.17 25.43 9.80
N ASN A 4 8.94 25.48 10.34
CA ASN A 4 7.96 24.40 10.19
C ASN A 4 7.44 24.31 8.76
N CYS A 5 7.18 25.46 8.12
CA CYS A 5 6.73 25.51 6.72
C CYS A 5 7.74 24.86 5.77
N LYS A 6 9.05 25.09 5.99
CA LYS A 6 10.12 24.47 5.17
C LYS A 6 10.19 22.96 5.36
N LYS A 7 10.02 22.48 6.60
CA LYS A 7 10.00 21.05 6.93
C LYS A 7 8.82 20.33 6.26
N GLU A 8 7.63 20.92 6.29
CA GLU A 8 6.44 20.39 5.62
C GLU A 8 6.61 20.31 4.11
N GLN A 9 7.22 21.33 3.50
CA GLN A 9 7.49 21.34 2.07
C GLN A 9 8.49 20.25 1.66
N ILE A 10 9.57 20.06 2.43
CA ILE A 10 10.54 18.98 2.20
C ILE A 10 9.89 17.61 2.34
N LEU A 11 9.02 17.45 3.35
CA LEU A 11 8.28 16.21 3.57
C LEU A 11 7.35 15.90 2.39
N LEU A 12 6.67 16.91 1.85
CA LEU A 12 5.81 16.75 0.67
C LEU A 12 6.63 16.28 -0.54
N ILE A 13 7.75 16.94 -0.83
CA ILE A 13 8.66 16.55 -1.93
C ILE A 13 9.16 15.10 -1.76
N MET A 14 9.52 14.72 -0.54
CA MET A 14 9.98 13.36 -0.23
C MET A 14 8.87 12.31 -0.47
N LYS A 15 7.62 12.62 -0.08
CA LYS A 15 6.47 11.73 -0.30
C LYS A 15 6.23 11.50 -1.78
N GLU A 16 6.18 12.57 -2.57
CA GLU A 16 5.96 12.50 -4.02
C GLU A 16 7.07 11.72 -4.73
N LEU A 17 8.33 11.95 -4.36
CA LEU A 17 9.46 11.19 -4.88
C LEU A 17 9.32 9.70 -4.55
N ILE A 18 8.99 9.36 -3.30
CA ILE A 18 8.84 7.96 -2.90
C ILE A 18 7.68 7.27 -3.61
N ILE A 19 6.56 7.96 -3.84
CA ILE A 19 5.45 7.44 -4.66
C ILE A 19 5.92 7.14 -6.08
N TYR A 20 6.64 8.08 -6.70
CA TYR A 20 7.22 7.88 -8.03
C TYR A 20 8.21 6.70 -8.06
N LEU A 21 9.09 6.57 -7.07
CA LEU A 21 10.09 5.49 -7.04
C LEU A 21 9.43 4.13 -6.78
N SER A 22 8.44 4.07 -5.89
CA SER A 22 7.61 2.87 -5.69
C SER A 22 6.88 2.48 -6.97
N TRP A 23 6.38 3.45 -7.73
CA TRP A 23 5.79 3.18 -9.04
C TRP A 23 6.81 2.67 -10.06
N LYS A 24 7.93 3.38 -10.21
CA LYS A 24 8.98 3.10 -11.20
C LYS A 24 9.68 1.76 -10.98
N TYR A 25 9.92 1.40 -9.72
CA TYR A 25 10.65 0.20 -9.36
C TYR A 25 9.74 -0.94 -8.91
N GLU A 26 8.44 -0.85 -9.20
CA GLU A 26 7.45 -1.89 -8.90
C GLU A 26 7.46 -2.33 -7.44
N GLY A 27 7.55 -1.38 -6.51
CA GLY A 27 7.61 -1.66 -5.07
C GLY A 27 8.91 -2.32 -4.60
N ASN A 28 9.92 -2.48 -5.46
CA ASN A 28 11.20 -3.09 -5.08
C ASN A 28 11.99 -2.19 -4.11
N ILE A 29 11.92 -2.52 -2.82
CA ILE A 29 12.52 -1.77 -1.71
C ILE A 29 14.02 -1.55 -1.93
N TRP A 30 14.75 -2.57 -2.40
CA TRP A 30 16.20 -2.47 -2.61
C TRP A 30 16.55 -1.49 -3.73
N LYS A 31 15.84 -1.53 -4.87
CA LYS A 31 16.06 -0.57 -5.97
C LYS A 31 15.73 0.86 -5.56
N ILE A 32 14.68 1.06 -4.78
CA ILE A 32 14.31 2.37 -4.23
C ILE A 32 15.42 2.87 -3.30
N TYR A 33 15.87 2.03 -2.37
CA TYR A 33 16.97 2.35 -1.47
C TYR A 33 18.26 2.71 -2.21
N GLU A 34 18.66 1.91 -3.19
CA GLU A 34 19.84 2.18 -4.02
C GLU A 34 19.68 3.50 -4.79
N PHE A 35 18.50 3.81 -5.31
CA PHE A 35 18.26 5.11 -5.94
C PHE A 35 18.48 6.27 -4.97
N LEU A 36 17.92 6.19 -3.76
CA LEU A 36 18.00 7.25 -2.75
C LEU A 36 19.46 7.53 -2.33
N LYS A 37 20.33 6.52 -2.32
CA LYS A 37 21.76 6.67 -2.03
C LYS A 37 22.53 7.47 -3.09
N THR A 38 22.02 7.55 -4.32
CA THR A 38 22.74 8.20 -5.43
C THR A 38 22.59 9.72 -5.45
N TYR A 39 21.72 10.30 -4.61
CA TYR A 39 21.37 11.73 -4.61
C TYR A 39 20.95 12.28 -6.00
N LYS A 40 20.54 11.40 -6.91
CA LYS A 40 20.05 11.77 -8.24
C LYS A 40 18.72 12.48 -8.14
N THR A 41 18.54 13.50 -8.98
CA THR A 41 17.27 14.22 -9.09
C THR A 41 16.35 13.52 -10.10
N VAL A 42 15.04 13.63 -9.85
CA VAL A 42 13.99 13.22 -10.79
C VAL A 42 13.30 14.50 -11.26
N ALA A 43 13.05 14.62 -12.56
CA ALA A 43 12.30 15.75 -13.10
C ALA A 43 10.86 15.72 -12.56
N GLN A 44 10.39 16.86 -12.03
CA GLN A 44 9.05 16.98 -11.42
C GLN A 44 7.94 16.51 -12.37
N ALA A 45 8.05 16.80 -13.67
CA ALA A 45 7.07 16.37 -14.68
C ALA A 45 6.82 14.84 -14.69
N LYS A 46 7.84 14.02 -14.40
CA LYS A 46 7.70 12.55 -14.33
C LYS A 46 6.96 12.12 -13.07
N ILE A 47 7.13 12.86 -11.98
CA ILE A 47 6.41 12.62 -10.72
C ILE A 47 4.94 13.01 -10.92
N ASP A 48 4.69 14.19 -11.48
CA ASP A 48 3.35 14.71 -11.74
C ASP A 48 2.55 13.80 -12.68
N GLU A 49 3.19 13.23 -13.70
CA GLU A 49 2.60 12.24 -14.60
C GLU A 49 2.02 11.05 -13.81
N VAL A 50 2.83 10.42 -12.95
CA VAL A 50 2.41 9.27 -12.13
C VAL A 50 1.31 9.65 -11.14
N LEU A 51 1.44 10.80 -10.46
CA LEU A 51 0.43 11.28 -9.51
C LEU A 51 -0.92 11.54 -10.21
N ASN A 52 -0.89 12.12 -11.41
CA ASN A 52 -2.07 12.36 -12.21
C ASN A 52 -2.72 11.06 -12.68
N GLU A 53 -1.95 10.06 -13.11
CA GLU A 53 -2.47 8.74 -13.48
C GLU A 53 -3.16 8.03 -12.30
N LEU A 54 -2.53 8.06 -11.12
CA LEU A 54 -3.12 7.50 -9.90
C LEU A 54 -4.45 8.18 -9.57
N LYS A 55 -4.49 9.51 -9.66
CA LYS A 55 -5.70 10.31 -9.45
C LYS A 55 -6.80 9.97 -10.45
N GLN A 56 -6.48 9.91 -11.75
CA GLN A 56 -7.43 9.57 -12.82
C GLN A 56 -8.00 8.15 -12.63
N LYS A 57 -7.19 7.20 -12.16
CA LYS A 57 -7.61 5.81 -11.89
C LYS A 57 -8.32 5.63 -10.54
N GLY A 58 -8.47 6.71 -9.77
CA GLY A 58 -9.07 6.69 -8.44
C GLY A 58 -8.29 5.82 -7.45
N ILE A 59 -6.96 5.72 -7.62
CA ILE A 59 -6.06 4.96 -6.76
C ILE A 59 -5.48 5.92 -5.74
N LYS A 60 -5.67 5.58 -4.47
CA LYS A 60 -5.11 6.35 -3.37
C LYS A 60 -3.84 5.67 -2.88
N TYR A 61 -3.07 6.38 -2.06
CA TYR A 61 -1.85 5.85 -1.47
C TYR A 61 -1.66 6.35 -0.05
N ILE A 62 -0.91 5.59 0.74
CA ILE A 62 -0.28 6.02 1.99
C ILE A 62 1.20 5.67 1.90
N THR A 63 2.04 6.51 2.49
CA THR A 63 3.49 6.37 2.51
C THR A 63 3.96 6.06 3.93
N ALA A 64 5.15 5.48 4.07
CA ALA A 64 5.78 5.26 5.38
C ALA A 64 5.97 6.56 6.20
N PHE A 65 5.83 7.73 5.58
CA PHE A 65 5.89 9.04 6.24
C PHE A 65 4.53 9.62 6.62
N ASP A 66 3.44 8.89 6.38
CA ASP A 66 2.12 9.30 6.82
C ASP A 66 1.81 8.76 8.22
N ASP A 67 1.16 9.57 9.04
CA ASP A 67 0.81 9.21 10.42
C ASP A 67 -0.19 8.04 10.49
N ASN A 68 -0.93 7.81 9.41
CA ASN A 68 -1.89 6.71 9.30
C ASN A 68 -1.29 5.44 8.65
N PHE A 69 0.03 5.42 8.41
CA PHE A 69 0.73 4.23 7.97
C PHE A 69 0.90 3.25 9.14
N PRO A 70 0.58 1.95 8.98
CA PRO A 70 0.58 1.02 10.09
C PRO A 70 1.94 0.90 10.80
N GLU A 71 1.96 1.03 12.13
CA GLU A 71 3.15 0.95 12.98
C GLU A 71 3.84 -0.41 12.88
N ILE A 72 3.06 -1.50 12.77
CA ILE A 72 3.64 -2.83 12.55
C ILE A 72 4.47 -2.88 11.25
N LEU A 73 4.03 -2.16 10.21
CA LEU A 73 4.78 -2.09 8.97
C LEU A 73 6.01 -1.20 9.12
N LYS A 74 6.00 -0.15 9.95
CA LYS A 74 7.18 0.72 10.12
C LYS A 74 8.41 -0.03 10.65
N ASN A 75 8.19 -1.04 11.50
CA ASN A 75 9.25 -1.85 12.09
C ASN A 75 9.59 -3.10 11.26
N TYR A 76 8.90 -3.32 10.14
CA TYR A 76 9.06 -4.51 9.33
C TYR A 76 10.25 -4.39 8.36
N ARG A 77 11.14 -5.40 8.34
CA ARG A 77 12.33 -5.41 7.46
C ARG A 77 12.00 -5.24 5.97
N TYR A 78 10.88 -5.79 5.52
CA TYR A 78 10.42 -5.69 4.14
C TYR A 78 9.24 -4.71 4.01
N SER A 79 9.23 -3.66 4.82
CA SER A 79 8.19 -2.64 4.80
C SER A 79 8.13 -1.95 3.44
N PRO A 80 6.95 -1.92 2.79
CA PRO A 80 6.79 -1.14 1.59
C PRO A 80 6.85 0.35 1.95
N TYR A 81 7.56 1.14 1.15
CA TYR A 81 7.55 2.60 1.32
C TYR A 81 6.18 3.22 1.01
N VAL A 82 5.38 2.57 0.16
CA VAL A 82 4.07 3.03 -0.28
C VAL A 82 3.10 1.85 -0.36
N LEU A 83 1.91 2.04 0.18
CA LEU A 83 0.76 1.17 -0.07
C LEU A 83 -0.25 1.93 -0.94
N PHE A 84 -0.47 1.44 -2.15
CA PHE A 84 -1.59 1.87 -2.98
C PHE A 84 -2.86 1.16 -2.52
N TYR A 85 -3.99 1.87 -2.53
CA TYR A 85 -5.24 1.31 -2.04
C TYR A 85 -6.48 1.82 -2.76
N LYS A 86 -7.54 1.00 -2.67
CA LYS A 86 -8.93 1.36 -2.96
C LYS A 86 -9.82 0.82 -1.83
N GLY A 87 -10.86 1.55 -1.44
CA GLY A 87 -11.76 1.17 -0.35
C GLY A 87 -11.57 1.98 0.94
N ASN A 88 -11.91 1.39 2.07
CA ASN A 88 -11.97 2.06 3.37
C ASN A 88 -10.65 1.98 4.15
N ILE A 89 -9.81 3.01 4.01
CA ILE A 89 -8.50 3.05 4.69
C ILE A 89 -8.59 2.98 6.23
N LYS A 90 -9.75 3.33 6.81
CA LYS A 90 -9.95 3.26 8.26
C LYS A 90 -9.88 1.82 8.79
N ILE A 91 -10.00 0.81 7.92
CA ILE A 91 -9.87 -0.60 8.30
C ILE A 91 -8.43 -0.91 8.75
N LEU A 92 -7.39 -0.29 8.17
CA LEU A 92 -6.01 -0.51 8.60
C LEU A 92 -5.80 -0.14 10.07
N LYS A 93 -6.37 0.98 10.52
CA LYS A 93 -6.25 1.44 11.91
C LYS A 93 -6.84 0.45 12.91
N LEU A 94 -7.78 -0.41 12.50
CA LEU A 94 -8.37 -1.39 13.39
C LEU A 94 -7.40 -2.52 13.73
N LEU A 95 -6.40 -2.77 12.88
CA LEU A 95 -5.34 -3.75 13.16
C LEU A 95 -4.51 -3.38 14.38
N GLU A 96 -4.46 -2.10 14.74
CA GLU A 96 -3.67 -1.57 15.87
C GLU A 96 -4.52 -1.34 17.13
N THR A 97 -5.78 -1.80 17.13
CA THR A 97 -6.72 -1.58 18.22
C THR A 97 -7.25 -2.91 18.77
N GLN A 98 -7.92 -2.85 19.92
CA GLN A 98 -8.61 -4.01 20.51
C GLN A 98 -9.70 -4.61 19.59
N ASN A 99 -10.08 -3.91 18.52
CA ASN A 99 -11.05 -4.37 17.51
C ASN A 99 -10.42 -5.19 16.37
N LYS A 100 -9.15 -5.62 16.48
CA LYS A 100 -8.47 -6.42 15.45
C LYS A 100 -9.26 -7.67 15.03
N ASN A 101 -9.98 -8.29 15.97
CA ASN A 101 -10.81 -9.48 15.73
C ASN A 101 -12.01 -9.23 14.77
N GLU A 102 -12.31 -7.97 14.42
CA GLU A 102 -13.33 -7.62 13.43
C GLU A 102 -12.81 -7.56 11.98
N VAL A 103 -11.48 -7.69 11.79
CA VAL A 103 -10.81 -7.51 10.50
C VAL A 103 -10.33 -8.86 9.97
N PHE A 104 -10.71 -9.15 8.73
CA PHE A 104 -10.21 -10.29 7.98
C PHE A 104 -9.15 -9.80 7.02
N ILE A 105 -8.08 -10.57 6.84
CA ILE A 105 -7.06 -10.28 5.84
C ILE A 105 -7.07 -11.42 4.83
N GLU A 106 -7.43 -11.11 3.59
CA GLU A 106 -7.50 -12.05 2.48
C GLU A 106 -6.40 -11.74 1.47
N TRP A 107 -5.80 -12.79 0.91
CA TRP A 107 -4.94 -12.66 -0.26
C TRP A 107 -5.75 -12.93 -1.53
N ASP A 108 -5.78 -11.96 -2.45
CA ASP A 108 -6.51 -12.08 -3.73
C ASP A 108 -5.51 -12.36 -4.86
N PHE A 109 -5.28 -13.65 -5.12
CA PHE A 109 -4.35 -14.14 -6.14
C PHE A 109 -5.08 -14.36 -7.47
N GLU A 110 -4.71 -13.70 -8.57
CA GLU A 110 -5.36 -13.93 -9.89
C GLU A 110 -6.92 -13.84 -9.87
N ASN A 111 -7.51 -13.08 -8.95
CA ASN A 111 -8.95 -13.12 -8.64
C ASN A 111 -9.48 -14.45 -8.03
N LYS A 112 -8.62 -15.45 -7.79
CA LYS A 112 -8.85 -16.67 -7.01
C LYS A 112 -8.55 -16.40 -5.54
N LYS A 113 -9.59 -16.31 -4.71
CA LYS A 113 -9.46 -16.10 -3.26
C LYS A 113 -8.74 -17.29 -2.61
N ILE A 114 -7.57 -17.06 -2.02
CA ILE A 114 -6.94 -18.01 -1.10
C ILE A 114 -7.09 -17.43 0.31
N LEU A 115 -7.99 -18.04 1.09
CA LEU A 115 -8.38 -17.58 2.42
C LEU A 115 -7.28 -17.94 3.44
N PHE A 116 -6.58 -16.94 3.97
CA PHE A 116 -5.72 -17.13 5.14
C PHE A 116 -6.50 -16.79 6.42
N THR A 117 -7.24 -17.81 6.89
CA THR A 117 -7.95 -17.97 8.18
C THR A 117 -9.33 -17.33 8.39
N SER A 118 -10.15 -18.12 9.11
CA SER A 118 -11.49 -17.83 9.62
C SER A 118 -11.44 -17.37 11.08
N LEU A 119 -12.31 -16.46 11.50
CA LEU A 119 -13.00 -16.56 12.80
C LEU A 119 -14.42 -15.99 12.68
N ASN A 120 -15.41 -16.78 13.09
CA ASN A 120 -16.85 -16.52 13.03
C ASN A 120 -17.26 -15.05 13.22
N SER A 121 -17.83 -14.42 12.19
CA SER A 121 -18.92 -13.47 12.41
C SER A 121 -19.81 -13.37 11.17
N LYS A 122 -21.06 -13.81 11.32
CA LYS A 122 -22.12 -13.59 10.34
C LYS A 122 -22.29 -12.07 10.13
N GLY A 123 -21.80 -11.54 9.00
CA GLY A 123 -22.34 -10.33 8.36
C GLY A 123 -21.77 -8.95 8.73
N LYS A 124 -20.88 -8.82 9.73
CA LYS A 124 -20.36 -7.51 10.19
C LYS A 124 -18.86 -7.26 9.97
N SER A 125 -18.13 -8.22 9.42
CA SER A 125 -16.69 -8.11 9.28
C SER A 125 -16.22 -7.08 8.24
N LYS A 126 -15.11 -6.42 8.56
CA LYS A 126 -14.35 -5.59 7.62
C LYS A 126 -13.24 -6.45 7.02
N ILE A 127 -12.89 -6.25 5.77
CA ILE A 127 -11.94 -7.11 5.05
C ILE A 127 -10.84 -6.24 4.42
N ILE A 128 -9.60 -6.66 4.62
CA ILE A 128 -8.42 -6.17 3.93
C ILE A 128 -8.01 -7.22 2.89
N TYR A 129 -7.98 -6.83 1.63
CA TYR A 129 -7.48 -7.61 0.52
C TYR A 129 -6.06 -7.17 0.19
N ILE A 130 -5.12 -8.10 0.20
CA ILE A 130 -3.75 -7.86 -0.25
C ILE A 130 -3.62 -8.40 -1.67
N LEU A 131 -3.21 -7.55 -2.60
CA LEU A 131 -3.02 -7.92 -4.00
C LEU A 131 -1.54 -8.20 -4.30
N ASP A 132 -1.29 -9.21 -5.13
CA ASP A 132 0.02 -9.52 -5.71
C ASP A 132 0.25 -8.83 -7.07
N CYS A 133 -0.62 -7.90 -7.42
CA CYS A 133 -0.62 -7.21 -8.70
C CYS A 133 -1.16 -5.79 -8.55
N GLY A 134 -1.20 -5.08 -9.68
CA GLY A 134 -1.78 -3.77 -9.82
C GLY A 134 -3.30 -3.77 -9.98
N PHE A 135 -3.92 -2.64 -9.64
CA PHE A 135 -5.37 -2.45 -9.72
C PHE A 135 -6.00 -2.59 -11.12
N ASN A 136 -5.25 -2.54 -12.22
CA ASN A 136 -5.78 -2.81 -13.56
C ASN A 136 -6.28 -4.25 -13.71
N HIS A 137 -5.85 -5.17 -12.84
CA HIS A 137 -6.23 -6.59 -12.86
C HIS A 137 -7.35 -6.92 -11.87
N LEU A 138 -7.85 -5.92 -11.13
CA LEU A 138 -8.96 -6.07 -10.20
C LEU A 138 -10.29 -5.91 -10.95
N ASN A 139 -10.94 -7.03 -11.24
CA ASN A 139 -12.22 -7.08 -11.97
C ASN A 139 -13.45 -7.08 -11.05
N LYS A 140 -13.32 -6.58 -9.82
CA LYS A 140 -14.35 -6.65 -8.77
C LYS A 140 -14.84 -5.27 -8.36
N LYS A 141 -16.15 -5.17 -8.10
CA LYS A 141 -16.74 -3.98 -7.49
C LYS A 141 -16.40 -3.96 -6.00
N ILE A 142 -15.75 -2.89 -5.56
CA ILE A 142 -15.31 -2.73 -4.16
C ILE A 142 -16.46 -2.19 -3.31
N ASN A 143 -16.72 -2.82 -2.17
CA ASN A 143 -17.58 -2.29 -1.12
C ASN A 143 -16.81 -1.35 -0.20
N TYR A 144 -16.76 -0.06 -0.55
CA TYR A 144 -16.05 0.98 0.20
C TYR A 144 -16.51 1.17 1.66
N LYS A 145 -17.56 0.49 2.14
CA LYS A 145 -17.92 0.48 3.57
C LYS A 145 -17.18 -0.60 4.35
N LYS A 146 -16.99 -1.78 3.74
CA LYS A 146 -16.51 -2.99 4.41
C LYS A 146 -15.15 -3.47 3.92
N GLU A 147 -14.70 -3.03 2.76
CA GLU A 147 -13.52 -3.57 2.09
C GLU A 147 -12.44 -2.52 1.91
N LEU A 148 -11.21 -2.98 2.03
CA LEU A 148 -10.01 -2.24 1.69
C LEU A 148 -9.12 -3.17 0.86
N TYR A 149 -8.75 -2.75 -0.34
CA TYR A 149 -7.76 -3.41 -1.16
C TYR A 149 -6.45 -2.64 -1.07
N ILE A 150 -5.35 -3.33 -0.77
CA ILE A 150 -4.01 -2.76 -0.70
C ILE A 150 -3.04 -3.53 -1.60
N THR A 151 -2.06 -2.81 -2.14
CA THR A 151 -0.96 -3.37 -2.92
C THR A 151 0.28 -2.48 -2.77
N GLN A 152 1.46 -3.08 -2.78
CA GLN A 152 2.73 -2.32 -2.88
C GLN A 152 3.14 -2.07 -4.34
N PHE A 153 2.36 -2.61 -5.29
CA PHE A 153 2.70 -2.61 -6.71
C PHE A 153 1.97 -1.50 -7.48
N PRO A 154 2.59 -0.95 -8.54
CA PRO A 154 1.95 -0.08 -9.52
C PRO A 154 0.66 -0.68 -10.07
N PHE A 155 -0.25 0.17 -10.52
CA PHE A 155 -1.56 -0.24 -10.99
C PHE A 155 -1.54 -1.15 -12.22
N GLN A 156 -0.46 -1.14 -13.01
CA GLN A 156 -0.27 -1.93 -14.21
C GLN A 156 0.53 -3.22 -13.99
N THR A 157 1.07 -3.45 -12.78
CA THR A 157 1.92 -4.61 -12.51
C THR A 157 1.12 -5.91 -12.65
N LEU A 158 1.66 -6.84 -13.44
CA LEU A 158 1.07 -8.16 -13.65
C LEU A 158 1.29 -9.06 -12.43
N PRO A 159 0.39 -10.03 -12.19
CA PRO A 159 0.65 -11.10 -11.23
C PRO A 159 1.93 -11.85 -11.57
N SER A 160 2.76 -12.15 -10.58
CA SER A 160 3.96 -12.96 -10.74
C SER A 160 4.33 -13.67 -9.44
N LYS A 161 5.07 -14.78 -9.53
CA LYS A 161 5.50 -15.53 -8.34
C LYS A 161 6.30 -14.71 -7.34
N ILE A 162 7.14 -13.79 -7.82
CA ILE A 162 7.92 -12.87 -6.95
C ILE A 162 6.99 -11.91 -6.20
N ASN A 163 5.96 -11.41 -6.88
CA ASN A 163 4.98 -10.52 -6.26
C ASN A 163 4.12 -11.27 -5.24
N GLN A 164 3.82 -12.54 -5.50
CA GLN A 164 3.12 -13.41 -4.55
C GLN A 164 3.90 -13.56 -3.24
N GLU A 165 5.17 -13.97 -3.32
CA GLU A 165 6.04 -14.12 -2.13
C GLU A 165 6.15 -12.81 -1.33
N SER A 166 6.20 -11.68 -2.04
CA SER A 166 6.27 -10.36 -1.40
C SER A 166 4.95 -9.95 -0.74
N SER A 167 3.81 -10.35 -1.31
CA SER A 167 2.47 -10.09 -0.78
C SER A 167 2.15 -10.98 0.42
N GLU A 168 2.59 -12.23 0.39
CA GLU A 168 2.49 -13.16 1.51
C GLU A 168 3.30 -12.68 2.71
N LYS A 169 4.51 -12.16 2.47
CA LYS A 169 5.33 -11.49 3.50
C LYS A 169 4.60 -10.31 4.14
N LEU A 170 3.96 -9.47 3.34
CA LEU A 170 3.15 -8.34 3.81
C LEU A 170 1.93 -8.84 4.61
N LEU A 171 1.22 -9.86 4.12
CA LEU A 171 0.10 -10.50 4.80
C LEU A 171 0.51 -11.01 6.18
N ASN A 172 1.58 -11.79 6.25
CA ASN A 172 2.07 -12.37 7.50
C ASN A 172 2.43 -11.27 8.50
N CYS A 173 3.07 -10.20 8.04
CA CYS A 173 3.37 -9.05 8.89
C CYS A 173 2.10 -8.42 9.46
N LEU A 174 1.09 -8.13 8.63
CA LEU A 174 -0.18 -7.56 9.10
C LEU A 174 -0.99 -8.52 9.99
N PHE A 175 -0.85 -9.84 9.77
CA PHE A 175 -1.48 -10.85 10.61
C PHE A 175 -0.86 -10.94 12.00
N THR A 176 0.44 -10.69 12.13
CA THR A 176 1.16 -10.68 13.42
C THR A 176 0.95 -9.42 14.28
N ALA A 177 0.15 -8.44 13.81
CA ALA A 177 -0.17 -7.18 14.52
C ALA A 177 -0.85 -7.36 15.88
#